data_AF-A0A365Y423-F1
#
_entry.id   AF-A0A365Y423-F1
#
_cell.length_a   1.000
_cell.length_b   1.000
_cell.length_c   1.000
_cell.angle_alpha   90.00
_cell.angle_beta   90.00
_cell.angle_gamma   90.00
#
_symmetry.space_group_name_H-M   'P 1'
#
loop_
_entity.id
_entity.type
_entity.pdbx_description
1 polymer ?
#
loop_
_entity_poly.entity_id
_entity_poly.type
_entity_poly.pdbx_seq_one_letter_code
_entity_poly.pdbx_strand_id
1 'polypeptide(L)'
;MTLKELLHKFKDQRITYAQYLSTDEWRVKAAEITKRDKFCCTVCGKAETVSIPGAKSGEVNHGWFEDGEIAYYGEGRYSIDPKVVFADKHYHLEVHHKRYIRNRLPWEYSNDDLVTFCNHCHSEFHLNNRVPVYSEDELTELDYKICERCNGYGYLPEYMHVQNGVCFSCNGERYMQSLIK
;
A
#
# COMPACT_ATOMS: atom_id res chain seq x y z
N MET A 1 11.77 -7.56 -9.01
CA MET A 1 12.25 -8.81 -8.39
C MET A 1 11.06 -9.75 -8.38
N THR A 2 11.12 -10.84 -9.11
CA THR A 2 10.03 -11.83 -9.17
C THR A 2 10.01 -12.69 -7.91
N LEU A 3 8.91 -13.42 -7.66
CA LEU A 3 8.85 -14.42 -6.59
C LEU A 3 9.99 -15.43 -6.73
N LYS A 4 10.30 -15.87 -7.95
CA LYS A 4 11.38 -16.84 -8.21
C LYS A 4 12.74 -16.28 -7.77
N GLU A 5 13.00 -15.01 -8.07
CA GLU A 5 14.24 -14.33 -7.66
C GLU A 5 14.29 -14.12 -6.14
N LEU A 6 13.15 -13.76 -5.52
CA LEU A 6 13.05 -13.61 -4.07
C LEU A 6 13.34 -14.94 -3.36
N LEU A 7 12.68 -16.04 -3.78
CA LEU A 7 12.90 -17.37 -3.23
C LEU A 7 14.36 -17.83 -3.41
N HIS A 8 14.97 -17.52 -4.55
CA HIS A 8 16.38 -17.83 -4.77
C HIS A 8 17.30 -17.04 -3.85
N LYS A 9 17.03 -15.74 -3.67
CA LYS A 9 17.81 -14.83 -2.82
C LYS A 9 17.76 -15.21 -1.34
N PHE A 10 16.63 -15.76 -0.88
CA PHE A 10 16.38 -16.10 0.52
C PHE A 10 16.22 -17.61 0.74
N LYS A 11 16.85 -18.46 -0.08
CA LYS A 11 16.62 -19.91 -0.13
C LYS A 11 16.63 -20.63 1.23
N ASP A 12 17.46 -20.19 2.17
CA ASP A 12 17.61 -20.76 3.51
C ASP A 12 17.20 -19.77 4.63
N GLN A 13 16.56 -18.66 4.27
CA GLN A 13 16.14 -17.60 5.18
C GLN A 13 14.63 -17.45 5.15
N ARG A 14 14.06 -17.07 6.29
CA ARG A 14 12.65 -16.71 6.37
C ARG A 14 12.38 -15.46 5.52
N ILE A 15 11.38 -15.56 4.66
CA ILE A 15 10.88 -14.44 3.87
C ILE A 15 9.76 -13.75 4.66
N THR A 16 9.83 -12.44 4.79
CA THR A 16 8.78 -11.64 5.42
C THR A 16 7.64 -11.35 4.45
N TYR A 17 6.44 -11.14 4.96
CA TYR A 17 5.30 -10.67 4.18
C TYR A 17 5.62 -9.38 3.43
N ALA A 18 6.35 -8.45 4.07
CA ALA A 18 6.83 -7.22 3.43
C ALA A 18 7.76 -7.48 2.23
N GLN A 19 8.56 -8.55 2.26
CA GLN A 19 9.38 -8.95 1.11
C GLN A 19 8.52 -9.51 -0.03
N TYR A 20 7.45 -10.28 0.26
CA TYR A 20 6.49 -10.67 -0.78
C TYR A 20 5.78 -9.46 -1.40
N LEU A 21 5.47 -8.42 -0.61
CA LEU A 21 4.93 -7.15 -1.13
C LEU A 21 5.94 -6.35 -1.98
N SER A 22 7.21 -6.76 -2.04
CA SER A 22 8.21 -6.12 -2.91
C SER A 22 8.34 -6.79 -4.28
N THR A 23 7.56 -7.85 -4.56
CA THR A 23 7.70 -8.61 -5.80
C THR A 23 6.88 -8.05 -6.96
N ASP A 24 7.25 -8.45 -8.17
CA ASP A 24 6.54 -8.06 -9.40
C ASP A 24 5.10 -8.58 -9.44
N GLU A 25 4.83 -9.76 -8.88
CA GLU A 25 3.48 -10.34 -8.78
C GLU A 25 2.56 -9.45 -7.94
N TRP A 26 3.06 -8.97 -6.79
CA TRP A 26 2.31 -8.00 -6.00
C TRP A 26 2.16 -6.67 -6.75
N ARG A 27 3.20 -6.17 -7.42
CA ARG A 27 3.11 -4.93 -8.20
C ARG A 27 2.02 -5.00 -9.27
N VAL A 28 1.89 -6.13 -9.96
CA VAL A 28 0.81 -6.36 -10.95
C VAL A 28 -0.55 -6.37 -10.26
N LYS A 29 -0.70 -7.11 -9.14
CA LYS A 29 -1.96 -7.15 -8.39
C LYS A 29 -2.35 -5.78 -7.85
N ALA A 30 -1.42 -5.05 -7.25
CA ALA A 30 -1.65 -3.74 -6.70
C ALA A 30 -2.10 -2.75 -7.79
N ALA A 31 -1.46 -2.78 -8.96
CA ALA A 31 -1.88 -1.96 -10.11
C ALA A 31 -3.32 -2.29 -10.59
N GLU A 32 -3.72 -3.57 -10.57
CA GLU A 32 -5.10 -3.99 -10.86
C GLU A 32 -6.09 -3.35 -9.88
N ILE A 33 -5.81 -3.43 -8.57
CA ILE A 33 -6.69 -2.90 -7.51
C ILE A 33 -6.75 -1.38 -7.54
N THR A 34 -5.60 -0.71 -7.67
CA THR A 34 -5.55 0.76 -7.78
C THR A 34 -6.34 1.24 -9.00
N LYS A 35 -6.26 0.53 -10.14
CA LYS A 35 -7.06 0.84 -11.33
C LYS A 35 -8.55 0.65 -11.09
N ARG A 36 -8.97 -0.44 -10.42
CA ARG A 36 -10.37 -0.67 -10.02
C ARG A 36 -10.89 0.47 -9.14
N ASP A 37 -10.06 0.93 -8.21
CA ASP A 37 -10.38 2.02 -7.28
C ASP A 37 -10.14 3.42 -7.88
N LYS A 38 -10.01 3.50 -9.22
CA LYS A 38 -9.90 4.73 -10.01
C LYS A 38 -8.71 5.62 -9.61
N PHE A 39 -7.60 5.02 -9.17
CA PHE A 39 -6.40 5.74 -8.74
C PHE A 39 -6.68 6.75 -7.61
N CYS A 40 -7.64 6.42 -6.74
CA CYS A 40 -7.99 7.24 -5.59
C CYS A 40 -8.07 6.39 -4.32
N CYS A 41 -7.81 7.04 -3.19
CA CYS A 41 -8.14 6.46 -1.89
C CYS A 41 -9.65 6.28 -1.78
N THR A 42 -10.09 5.07 -1.47
CA THR A 42 -11.52 4.73 -1.31
C THR A 42 -12.18 5.34 -0.07
N VAL A 43 -11.39 5.91 0.84
CA VAL A 43 -11.88 6.57 2.06
C VAL A 43 -12.01 8.08 1.87
N CYS A 44 -10.93 8.76 1.46
CA CYS A 44 -10.92 10.23 1.36
C CYS A 44 -11.06 10.77 -0.08
N GLY A 45 -11.05 9.90 -1.10
CA GLY A 45 -11.16 10.27 -2.51
C GLY A 45 -9.91 10.90 -3.13
N LYS A 46 -8.85 11.16 -2.34
CA LYS A 46 -7.62 11.80 -2.82
C LYS A 46 -6.77 10.84 -3.67
N ALA A 47 -6.20 11.39 -4.74
CA ALA A 47 -5.28 10.69 -5.63
C ALA A 47 -3.82 10.76 -5.12
N GLU A 48 -2.93 10.02 -5.76
CA GLU A 48 -1.49 10.12 -5.55
C GLU A 48 -0.97 11.51 -5.95
N THR A 49 -0.18 12.14 -5.09
CA THR A 49 0.43 13.43 -5.37
C THR A 49 1.71 13.30 -6.17
N VAL A 50 1.89 14.19 -7.14
CA VAL A 50 3.19 14.48 -7.75
C VAL A 50 3.88 15.63 -7.02
N SER A 51 5.21 15.61 -7.02
CA SER A 51 6.04 16.72 -6.54
C SER A 51 6.15 17.79 -7.62
N ILE A 52 5.74 19.02 -7.29
CA ILE A 52 5.68 20.16 -8.21
C ILE A 52 6.64 21.24 -7.70
N PRO A 53 7.65 21.63 -8.49
CA PRO A 53 8.54 22.73 -8.11
C PRO A 53 7.75 24.01 -7.81
N GLY A 54 8.07 24.66 -6.69
CA GLY A 54 7.49 25.92 -6.27
C GLY A 54 8.14 27.13 -6.94
N ALA A 55 7.65 28.31 -6.59
CA ALA A 55 8.17 29.57 -7.12
C ALA A 55 9.54 29.93 -6.53
N LYS A 56 9.83 29.43 -5.32
CA LYS A 56 11.12 29.64 -4.66
C LYS A 56 12.05 28.45 -4.92
N SER A 57 13.34 28.74 -5.03
CA SER A 57 14.37 27.69 -5.13
C SER A 57 14.28 26.73 -3.93
N GLY A 58 14.14 25.44 -4.22
CA GLY A 58 14.00 24.38 -3.19
C GLY A 58 12.60 24.19 -2.63
N GLU A 59 11.62 25.01 -3.00
CA GLU A 59 10.22 24.79 -2.64
C GLU A 59 9.63 23.66 -3.49
N VAL A 60 8.94 22.72 -2.84
CA VAL A 60 8.23 21.63 -3.50
C VAL A 60 6.81 21.60 -2.96
N ASN A 61 5.85 21.78 -3.86
CA ASN A 61 4.43 21.60 -3.59
C ASN A 61 4.02 20.17 -3.93
N HIS A 62 2.92 19.71 -3.35
CA HIS A 62 2.30 18.43 -3.68
C HIS A 62 0.96 18.70 -4.34
N GLY A 63 0.62 17.95 -5.38
CA GLY A 63 -0.69 18.07 -6.01
C GLY A 63 -1.00 16.90 -6.93
N TRP A 64 -2.25 16.79 -7.37
CA TRP A 64 -2.67 15.83 -8.38
C TRP A 64 -3.34 16.57 -9.54
N PHE A 65 -3.42 15.91 -10.69
CA PHE A 65 -4.09 16.44 -11.87
C PHE A 65 -5.55 15.99 -11.83
N GLU A 66 -6.47 16.94 -11.91
CA GLU A 66 -7.86 16.66 -12.25
C GLU A 66 -8.06 16.95 -13.74
N ASP A 67 -8.80 16.05 -14.40
CA ASP A 67 -9.26 16.28 -15.76
C ASP A 67 -10.04 17.61 -15.79
N GLY A 68 -9.53 18.59 -16.53
CA GLY A 68 -10.24 19.84 -16.80
C GLY A 68 -11.33 19.66 -17.85
N GLU A 69 -11.54 20.69 -18.68
CA GLU A 69 -12.46 20.55 -19.81
C GLU A 69 -12.00 19.44 -20.76
N ILE A 70 -12.95 18.57 -21.10
CA ILE A 70 -12.72 17.44 -22.01
C ILE A 70 -13.12 17.88 -23.41
N ALA A 71 -12.16 17.91 -24.33
CA ALA A 71 -12.45 17.95 -25.76
C ALA A 71 -12.67 16.55 -26.29
N TYR A 72 -13.57 16.48 -27.27
CA TYR A 72 -13.69 15.36 -28.19
C TYR A 72 -13.16 15.81 -29.55
N TYR A 73 -12.13 15.12 -30.05
CA TYR A 73 -11.61 15.29 -31.42
C TYR A 73 -11.64 13.92 -32.11
N GLY A 74 -12.56 13.75 -33.05
CA GLY A 74 -12.85 12.42 -33.63
C GLY A 74 -13.39 11.46 -32.56
N GLU A 75 -12.84 10.24 -32.51
CA GLU A 75 -13.17 9.24 -31.46
C GLU A 75 -12.28 9.36 -30.20
N GLY A 76 -11.37 10.34 -30.15
CA GLY A 76 -10.46 10.55 -29.03
C GLY A 76 -11.01 11.50 -27.95
N ARG A 77 -10.71 11.19 -26.68
CA ARG A 77 -11.01 12.04 -25.51
C ARG A 77 -9.72 12.71 -25.03
N TYR A 78 -9.70 14.04 -24.96
CA TYR A 78 -8.52 14.84 -24.60
C TYR A 78 -8.84 15.84 -23.49
N SER A 79 -8.01 15.88 -22.45
CA SER A 79 -8.07 16.91 -21.40
C SER A 79 -7.35 18.16 -21.89
N ILE A 80 -8.08 19.28 -22.10
CA ILE A 80 -7.56 20.50 -22.75
C ILE A 80 -6.82 21.40 -21.74
N ASP A 81 -7.08 21.25 -20.45
CA ASP A 81 -6.45 22.04 -19.38
C ASP A 81 -6.41 21.25 -18.07
N PRO A 82 -5.39 20.40 -17.83
CA PRO A 82 -5.32 19.64 -16.59
C PRO A 82 -5.16 20.60 -15.41
N LYS A 83 -6.18 20.65 -14.55
CA LYS A 83 -6.13 21.48 -13.34
C LYS A 83 -5.26 20.79 -12.30
N VAL A 84 -4.22 21.48 -11.86
CA VAL A 84 -3.43 21.05 -10.72
C VAL A 84 -4.19 21.41 -9.45
N VAL A 85 -4.57 20.39 -8.68
CA VAL A 85 -5.11 20.57 -7.33
C VAL A 85 -3.97 20.39 -6.35
N PHE A 86 -3.62 21.48 -5.66
CA PHE A 86 -2.60 21.42 -4.61
C PHE A 86 -3.14 20.73 -3.36
N ALA A 87 -2.31 19.83 -2.83
CA ALA A 87 -2.58 19.08 -1.61
C ALA A 87 -1.94 19.77 -0.40
N ASP A 88 -2.57 19.61 0.75
CA ASP A 88 -2.03 20.07 2.05
C ASP A 88 -0.78 19.29 2.48
N LYS A 89 -0.60 18.09 1.94
CA LYS A 89 0.49 17.16 2.24
C LYS A 89 0.69 16.14 1.12
N HIS A 90 1.77 15.38 1.21
CA HIS A 90 2.04 14.29 0.28
C HIS A 90 1.07 13.11 0.49
N TYR A 91 0.51 12.60 -0.60
CA TYR A 91 -0.36 11.42 -0.64
C TYR A 91 0.26 10.37 -1.57
N HIS A 92 0.49 9.16 -1.06
CA HIS A 92 0.86 7.98 -1.83
C HIS A 92 -0.24 6.92 -1.68
N LEU A 93 -0.54 6.17 -2.74
CA LEU A 93 -1.57 5.14 -2.72
C LEU A 93 -0.97 3.77 -2.43
N GLU A 94 -1.59 3.06 -1.49
CA GLU A 94 -1.19 1.73 -1.05
C GLU A 94 -2.40 0.80 -1.09
N VAL A 95 -2.20 -0.43 -1.56
CA VAL A 95 -3.24 -1.46 -1.52
C VAL A 95 -3.16 -2.18 -0.18
N HIS A 96 -4.28 -2.16 0.53
CA HIS A 96 -4.48 -2.72 1.85
C HIS A 96 -5.28 -4.03 1.77
N HIS A 97 -4.82 -5.06 2.49
CA HIS A 97 -5.55 -6.31 2.69
C HIS A 97 -6.60 -6.15 3.80
N LYS A 98 -7.86 -6.43 3.50
CA LYS A 98 -8.97 -6.37 4.48
C LYS A 98 -8.98 -7.57 5.45
N ARG A 99 -8.33 -8.66 5.07
CA ARG A 99 -8.09 -9.85 5.89
C ARG A 99 -6.81 -10.54 5.43
N TYR A 100 -6.19 -11.29 6.32
CA TYR A 100 -5.11 -12.20 5.97
C TYR A 100 -5.57 -13.65 6.11
N ILE A 101 -5.04 -14.51 5.26
CA ILE A 101 -5.24 -15.96 5.28
C ILE A 101 -3.85 -16.58 5.38
N ARG A 102 -3.69 -17.50 6.32
CA ARG A 102 -2.44 -18.21 6.56
C ARG A 102 -1.90 -18.84 5.28
N ASN A 103 -0.59 -18.76 5.09
CA ASN A 103 0.16 -19.29 3.94
C ASN A 103 -0.33 -18.83 2.56
N ARG A 104 -1.09 -17.73 2.49
CA ARG A 104 -1.55 -17.13 1.23
C ARG A 104 -0.66 -15.97 0.82
N LEU A 105 -0.16 -16.00 -0.41
CA LEU A 105 0.68 -14.95 -0.98
C LEU A 105 -0.14 -13.66 -1.20
N PRO A 106 0.50 -12.47 -1.16
CA PRO A 106 -0.23 -11.21 -1.23
C PRO A 106 -1.16 -11.04 -2.43
N TRP A 107 -0.80 -11.63 -3.59
CA TRP A 107 -1.56 -11.52 -4.83
C TRP A 107 -2.62 -12.62 -5.05
N GLU A 108 -2.70 -13.62 -4.16
CA GLU A 108 -3.66 -14.72 -4.26
C GLU A 108 -5.04 -14.37 -3.68
N TYR A 109 -5.22 -13.14 -3.20
CA TYR A 109 -6.47 -12.66 -2.63
C TYR A 109 -7.44 -12.25 -3.72
N SER A 110 -8.74 -12.44 -3.44
CA SER A 110 -9.80 -11.88 -4.27
C SER A 110 -9.70 -10.35 -4.29
N ASN A 111 -10.23 -9.71 -5.32
CA ASN A 111 -10.25 -8.25 -5.36
C ASN A 111 -11.05 -7.68 -4.18
N ASP A 112 -12.10 -8.36 -3.74
CA ASP A 112 -12.95 -7.91 -2.63
C ASP A 112 -12.22 -7.89 -1.29
N ASP A 113 -11.14 -8.66 -1.15
CA ASP A 113 -10.25 -8.67 0.02
C ASP A 113 -9.19 -7.55 -0.01
N LEU A 114 -9.17 -6.74 -1.07
CA LEU A 114 -8.18 -5.69 -1.30
C LEU A 114 -8.86 -4.33 -1.49
N VAL A 115 -8.22 -3.28 -1.00
CA VAL A 115 -8.72 -1.91 -1.10
C VAL A 115 -7.59 -0.89 -1.20
N THR A 116 -7.76 0.14 -2.02
CA THR A 116 -6.78 1.22 -2.14
C THR A 116 -7.03 2.29 -1.08
N PHE A 117 -6.02 2.56 -0.26
CA PHE A 117 -5.98 3.67 0.69
C PHE A 117 -4.83 4.62 0.33
N CYS A 118 -4.92 5.89 0.75
CA CYS A 118 -3.72 6.71 0.82
C CYS A 118 -2.93 6.38 2.09
N ASN A 119 -1.64 6.69 2.12
CA ASN A 119 -0.75 6.47 3.25
C ASN A 119 -1.31 7.04 4.59
N HIS A 120 -2.06 8.14 4.57
CA HIS A 120 -2.71 8.69 5.76
C HIS A 120 -3.89 7.85 6.25
N CYS A 121 -4.85 7.54 5.37
CA CYS A 121 -6.00 6.71 5.73
C CYS A 121 -5.58 5.26 6.06
N HIS A 122 -4.52 4.75 5.42
CA HIS A 122 -3.94 3.46 5.74
C HIS A 122 -3.34 3.43 7.14
N SER A 123 -2.55 4.46 7.48
CA SER A 123 -2.02 4.61 8.83
C SER A 123 -3.14 4.74 9.86
N GLU A 124 -4.15 5.58 9.59
CA GLU A 124 -5.29 5.77 10.49
C GLU A 124 -6.13 4.49 10.67
N PHE A 125 -6.30 3.69 9.62
CA PHE A 125 -6.96 2.39 9.73
C PHE A 125 -6.22 1.51 10.72
N HIS A 126 -4.88 1.39 10.61
CA HIS A 126 -4.07 0.59 11.53
C HIS A 126 -3.96 1.17 12.95
N LEU A 127 -4.27 2.45 13.17
CA LEU A 127 -4.37 3.03 14.53
C LEU A 127 -5.61 2.48 15.24
N ASN A 128 -6.70 2.38 14.49
CA ASN A 128 -8.04 2.22 15.04
C ASN A 128 -8.64 0.83 14.83
N ASN A 129 -8.02 0.01 13.96
CA ASN A 129 -8.56 -1.27 13.53
C ASN A 129 -7.44 -2.31 13.42
N ARG A 130 -7.82 -3.57 13.60
CA ARG A 130 -6.99 -4.73 13.29
C ARG A 130 -7.46 -5.37 11.99
N VAL A 131 -6.53 -5.94 11.23
CA VAL A 131 -6.88 -6.79 10.09
C VAL A 131 -7.04 -8.22 10.62
N PRO A 132 -8.22 -8.86 10.49
CA PRO A 132 -8.42 -10.23 10.95
C PRO A 132 -7.53 -11.20 10.16
N VAL A 133 -7.05 -12.24 10.84
CA VAL A 133 -6.24 -13.31 10.25
C VAL A 133 -7.02 -14.61 10.33
N TYR A 134 -7.12 -15.36 9.23
CA TYR A 134 -7.87 -16.61 9.15
C TYR A 134 -6.96 -17.81 8.88
N SER A 135 -7.44 -18.99 9.27
CA SER A 135 -6.88 -20.29 8.89
C SER A 135 -6.85 -20.49 7.38
N GLU A 136 -6.06 -21.45 6.91
CA GLU A 136 -5.90 -21.77 5.48
C GLU A 136 -7.21 -22.18 4.80
N ASP A 137 -8.12 -22.82 5.56
CA ASP A 137 -9.47 -23.18 5.13
C ASP A 137 -10.48 -22.02 5.20
N GLU A 138 -10.06 -20.85 5.67
CA GLU A 138 -10.86 -19.62 5.85
C GLU A 138 -12.01 -19.75 6.87
N LEU A 139 -12.08 -20.86 7.63
CA LEU A 139 -13.20 -21.14 8.53
C LEU A 139 -13.04 -20.52 9.93
N THR A 140 -11.80 -20.25 10.35
CA THR A 140 -11.49 -19.86 11.72
C THR A 140 -10.68 -18.56 11.74
N GLU A 141 -11.17 -17.54 12.45
CA GLU A 141 -10.35 -16.36 12.79
C GLU A 141 -9.33 -16.76 13.87
N LEU A 142 -8.06 -16.47 13.61
CA LEU A 142 -6.92 -16.79 14.45
C LEU A 142 -6.53 -15.59 15.30
N ASP A 143 -6.23 -15.83 16.57
CA ASP A 143 -5.74 -14.79 17.48
C ASP A 143 -4.25 -14.45 17.22
N TYR A 144 -4.02 -13.63 16.21
CA TYR A 144 -2.70 -13.12 15.85
C TYR A 144 -2.33 -11.93 16.72
N LYS A 145 -1.41 -12.17 17.67
CA LYS A 145 -0.85 -11.09 18.50
C LYS A 145 -0.10 -10.07 17.65
N ILE A 146 -0.55 -8.83 17.69
CA ILE A 146 0.15 -7.69 17.10
C ILE A 146 1.49 -7.44 17.81
N CYS A 147 2.43 -6.84 17.10
CA CYS A 147 3.69 -6.41 17.66
C CYS A 147 3.47 -5.17 18.53
N GLU A 148 3.64 -5.32 19.84
CA GLU A 148 3.45 -4.24 20.83
C GLU A 148 4.36 -3.03 20.56
N ARG A 149 5.56 -3.25 20.02
CA ARG A 149 6.51 -2.16 19.75
C ARG A 149 6.01 -1.17 18.69
N CYS A 150 5.42 -1.70 17.61
CA CYS A 150 4.93 -0.87 16.51
C CYS A 150 3.41 -0.82 16.48
N ASN A 151 2.72 -1.35 17.49
CA ASN A 151 1.27 -1.48 17.52
C ASN A 151 0.63 -2.02 16.23
N GLY A 152 1.28 -3.02 15.60
CA GLY A 152 0.79 -3.62 14.34
C GLY A 152 1.07 -2.83 13.05
N TYR A 153 1.83 -1.74 13.09
CA TYR A 153 2.20 -0.98 11.88
C TYR A 153 3.22 -1.71 11.01
N GLY A 154 4.17 -2.39 11.63
CA GLY A 154 5.34 -2.95 10.98
C GLY A 154 6.45 -1.92 10.75
N TYR A 155 6.21 -0.63 10.99
CA TYR A 155 7.21 0.43 10.94
C TYR A 155 6.99 1.46 12.05
N LEU A 156 7.99 2.29 12.31
CA LEU A 156 8.00 3.37 13.29
C LEU A 156 8.35 4.67 12.55
N PRO A 157 7.41 5.62 12.40
CA PRO A 157 7.60 6.85 11.63
C PRO A 157 8.82 7.67 12.07
N GLU A 158 9.13 7.68 13.36
CA GLU A 158 10.25 8.45 13.92
C GLU A 158 11.61 7.94 13.41
N TYR A 159 11.65 6.69 12.92
CA TYR A 159 12.85 6.02 12.43
C TYR A 159 12.87 5.87 10.91
N MET A 160 12.05 6.60 10.13
CA MET A 160 12.05 6.52 8.66
C MET A 160 13.45 6.69 8.04
N HIS A 161 14.34 7.45 8.66
CA HIS A 161 15.71 7.66 8.20
C HIS A 161 16.64 6.44 8.40
N VAL A 162 16.21 5.42 9.15
CA VAL A 162 16.96 4.16 9.39
C VAL A 162 16.17 2.99 8.83
N GLN A 163 16.67 2.38 7.75
CA GLN A 163 16.00 1.25 7.08
C GLN A 163 14.50 1.49 6.80
N ASN A 164 14.15 2.71 6.37
CA ASN A 164 12.77 3.13 6.11
C ASN A 164 11.81 2.95 7.30
N GLY A 165 12.34 2.95 8.53
CA GLY A 165 11.56 2.85 9.76
C GLY A 165 11.02 1.46 10.06
N VAL A 166 11.46 0.40 9.37
CA VAL A 166 11.00 -0.97 9.63
C VAL A 166 11.12 -1.30 11.14
N CYS A 167 10.04 -1.82 11.72
CA CYS A 167 10.04 -2.23 13.11
C CYS A 167 10.90 -3.49 13.27
N PHE A 168 12.09 -3.34 13.85
CA PHE A 168 13.03 -4.45 14.04
C PHE A 168 12.51 -5.54 15.00
N SER A 169 11.50 -5.25 15.84
CA SER A 169 10.92 -6.25 16.73
C SER A 169 10.06 -7.27 16.00
N CYS A 170 9.33 -6.86 14.96
CA CYS A 170 8.54 -7.77 14.13
C CYS A 170 9.12 -7.95 12.73
N ASN A 171 10.26 -7.30 12.42
CA ASN A 171 10.86 -7.25 11.09
C ASN A 171 9.86 -6.83 9.98
N GLY A 172 8.97 -5.89 10.29
CA GLY A 172 7.92 -5.45 9.36
C GLY A 172 6.67 -6.35 9.29
N GLU A 173 6.64 -7.48 9.99
CA GLU A 173 5.54 -8.46 9.92
C GLU A 173 4.23 -8.00 10.56
N ARG A 174 4.26 -6.94 11.39
CA ARG A 174 3.12 -6.42 12.18
C ARG A 174 2.66 -7.35 13.31
N TYR A 175 2.84 -8.65 13.15
CA TYR A 175 2.47 -9.69 14.11
C TYR A 175 3.70 -10.37 14.71
N MET A 176 3.51 -11.00 15.86
CA MET A 176 4.54 -11.81 16.53
C MET A 176 4.74 -13.18 15.86
N GLN A 177 3.86 -13.56 14.93
CA GLN A 177 3.87 -14.83 14.19
C GLN A 177 3.83 -14.56 12.69
N SER A 178 4.50 -15.40 11.89
CA SER A 178 4.54 -15.27 10.44
C SER A 178 3.18 -15.52 9.82
N LEU A 179 2.81 -14.78 8.78
CA LEU A 179 1.61 -15.10 7.98
C LEU A 179 1.84 -16.28 7.04
N ILE A 180 3.07 -16.46 6.56
CA ILE A 180 3.48 -17.53 5.64
C ILE A 180 4.59 -18.35 6.32
N LYS A 181 4.45 -19.68 6.30
CA LYS A 181 5.43 -20.62 6.86
C LYS A 181 6.57 -20.88 5.87
#